data_AF-A0A0L6UR05-F1
#
_entry.id   AF-A0A0L6UR05-F1
#
_cell.length_a   1.000
_cell.length_b   1.000
_cell.length_c   1.000
_cell.angle_alpha   90.00
_cell.angle_beta   90.00
_cell.angle_gamma   90.00
#
_symmetry.space_group_name_H-M   'P 1'
#
loop_
_entity.id
_entity.type
_entity.pdbx_description
1 polymer ?
#
loop_
_entity_poly.entity_id
_entity_poly.type
_entity_poly.pdbx_seq_one_letter_code
_entity_poly.pdbx_strand_id
1 'polypeptide(L)'
;MSSASAIRLNQFQKLRRYLQYQAHENPAIFWSIALGTAGPVLLATVPPIRRNYFGYVTPEPIPMSYPLPQRKRNPDLKGYDD
;
A
#
# COMPACT_ATOMS: atom_id res chain seq x y z
N MET A 1 -9.60 35.44 -20.69
CA MET A 1 -9.61 34.08 -20.10
C MET A 1 -9.98 33.11 -21.22
N SER A 2 -9.09 32.17 -21.57
CA SER A 2 -9.30 31.24 -22.67
C SER A 2 -10.56 30.38 -22.44
N SER A 3 -11.41 30.24 -23.45
CA SER A 3 -12.66 29.46 -23.40
C SER A 3 -12.47 28.03 -22.89
N ALA A 4 -11.28 27.45 -23.09
CA ALA A 4 -10.91 26.13 -22.56
C ALA A 4 -10.82 26.08 -21.02
N SER A 5 -10.43 27.17 -20.33
CA SER A 5 -10.34 27.17 -18.86
C SER A 5 -11.72 27.25 -18.20
N ALA A 6 -12.66 27.98 -18.81
CA ALA A 6 -14.04 28.09 -18.34
C ALA A 6 -14.80 26.76 -18.45
N ILE A 7 -14.56 25.99 -19.52
CA ILE A 7 -15.16 24.66 -19.71
C ILE A 7 -14.68 23.68 -18.63
N ARG A 8 -13.38 23.69 -18.29
CA ARG A 8 -12.83 22.81 -17.24
C ARG A 8 -13.41 23.11 -15.85
N LEU A 9 -13.50 24.39 -15.47
CA LEU A 9 -14.08 24.81 -14.19
C LEU A 9 -15.54 24.37 -14.04
N ASN A 10 -16.33 24.47 -15.12
CA ASN A 10 -17.73 24.05 -15.12
C ASN A 10 -17.87 22.52 -14.95
N GLN A 11 -16.97 21.73 -15.54
CA GLN A 11 -16.97 20.27 -15.38
C GLN A 11 -16.67 19.84 -13.94
N PHE A 12 -15.66 20.45 -13.28
CA PHE A 12 -15.35 20.14 -11.88
C PHE A 12 -16.49 20.52 -10.93
N GLN A 13 -17.18 21.64 -11.17
CA GLN A 13 -18.34 22.04 -10.36
C GLN A 13 -19.51 21.07 -10.50
N LYS A 14 -19.79 20.59 -11.72
CA LYS A 14 -20.82 19.57 -11.97
C LYS A 14 -20.46 18.26 -11.28
N LEU A 15 -19.22 17.83 -11.38
CA LEU A 15 -18.73 16.61 -10.73
C LEU A 15 -18.85 16.71 -9.20
N ARG A 16 -18.44 17.82 -8.60
CA ARG A 16 -18.59 18.05 -7.15
C ARG A 16 -20.05 17.97 -6.70
N ARG A 17 -20.96 18.63 -7.41
CA ARG A 17 -22.41 18.59 -7.12
C ARG A 17 -22.97 17.17 -7.23
N TYR A 18 -22.53 16.41 -8.24
CA TYR A 18 -22.93 15.01 -8.41
C TYR A 18 -22.45 14.12 -7.26
N LEU A 19 -21.18 14.23 -6.84
CA LEU A 19 -20.66 13.47 -5.70
C LEU A 19 -21.39 13.84 -4.40
N GLN A 20 -21.67 15.13 -4.19
CA GLN A 20 -22.47 15.59 -3.03
C GLN A 20 -23.87 14.98 -3.05
N TYR A 21 -24.55 15.00 -4.20
CA TYR A 21 -25.87 14.38 -4.36
C TYR A 21 -25.83 12.88 -4.03
N GLN A 22 -24.86 12.14 -4.60
CA GLN A 22 -24.75 10.71 -4.39
C GLN A 22 -24.43 10.35 -2.92
N ALA A 23 -23.66 11.20 -2.23
CA ALA A 23 -23.36 11.02 -0.81
C ALA A 23 -24.60 11.18 0.09
N HIS A 24 -25.58 11.99 -0.30
CA HIS A 24 -26.82 12.20 0.46
C HIS A 24 -27.94 11.24 0.06
N GLU A 25 -28.16 11.03 -1.24
CA GLU A 25 -29.27 10.21 -1.74
C GLU A 25 -28.98 8.71 -1.60
N ASN A 26 -27.74 8.30 -1.88
CA ASN A 26 -27.33 6.90 -1.92
C ASN A 26 -26.03 6.67 -1.12
N PRO A 27 -26.04 6.95 0.21
CA PRO A 27 -24.84 6.96 1.03
C PRO A 27 -24.10 5.60 1.02
N ALA A 28 -24.84 4.50 1.03
CA ALA A 28 -24.25 3.16 1.05
C ALA A 28 -23.36 2.89 -0.16
N ILE A 29 -23.82 3.25 -1.37
CA ILE A 29 -23.07 3.04 -2.62
C ILE A 29 -21.85 3.97 -2.66
N PHE A 30 -22.06 5.24 -2.32
CA PHE A 30 -20.99 6.24 -2.36
C PHE A 30 -19.82 5.87 -1.44
N TRP A 31 -20.11 5.58 -0.17
CA TRP A 31 -19.08 5.28 0.81
C TRP A 31 -18.44 3.92 0.59
N SER A 32 -19.17 2.93 0.06
CA SER A 32 -18.58 1.64 -0.32
C SER A 32 -17.49 1.81 -1.37
N ILE A 33 -17.73 2.62 -2.40
CA ILE A 33 -16.75 2.89 -3.45
C ILE A 33 -15.60 3.75 -2.90
N ALA A 34 -15.91 4.80 -2.13
CA ALA A 34 -14.89 5.68 -1.56
C ALA A 34 -13.92 4.92 -0.66
N LEU A 35 -14.42 4.08 0.25
CA LEU A 35 -13.59 3.27 1.15
C LEU A 35 -12.89 2.13 0.40
N GLY A 36 -13.59 1.48 -0.53
CA GLY A 36 -13.02 0.42 -1.36
C GLY A 36 -11.86 0.91 -2.24
N THR A 37 -11.92 2.13 -2.74
CA THR A 37 -10.84 2.76 -3.52
C THR A 37 -9.76 3.38 -2.64
N ALA A 38 -10.10 3.87 -1.44
CA ALA A 38 -9.12 4.40 -0.50
C ALA A 38 -8.07 3.34 -0.09
N GLY A 39 -8.48 2.07 0.09
CA GLY A 39 -7.57 0.99 0.46
C GLY A 39 -6.38 0.80 -0.50
N PRO A 40 -6.62 0.52 -1.80
CA PRO A 40 -5.55 0.42 -2.80
C PRO A 40 -4.70 1.68 -2.94
N VAL A 41 -5.32 2.86 -2.83
CA VAL A 41 -4.58 4.14 -2.89
C VAL A 41 -3.62 4.26 -1.70
N LEU A 42 -4.08 3.95 -0.50
CA LEU A 42 -3.23 3.94 0.70
C LEU A 42 -2.14 2.88 0.61
N LEU A 43 -2.44 1.68 0.08
CA LEU A 43 -1.43 0.63 -0.13
C LEU A 43 -0.34 1.07 -1.10
N ALA A 44 -0.67 1.83 -2.15
CA ALA A 44 0.32 2.34 -3.09
C ALA A 44 1.14 3.50 -2.52
N THR A 45 0.55 4.35 -1.69
CA THR A 45 1.14 5.63 -1.26
C THR A 45 1.82 5.56 0.11
N VAL A 46 1.24 4.87 1.08
CA VAL A 46 1.75 4.85 2.46
C VAL A 46 3.08 4.11 2.60
N PRO A 47 3.30 2.91 2.02
CA PRO A 47 4.57 2.19 2.18
C PRO A 47 5.81 2.94 1.68
N PRO A 48 5.84 3.58 0.49
CA PRO A 48 7.02 4.35 0.09
C PRO A 48 7.23 5.57 0.98
N ILE A 49 6.16 6.24 1.42
CA ILE A 49 6.28 7.38 2.34
C ILE A 49 6.89 6.93 3.68
N ARG A 50 6.40 5.81 4.22
CA ARG A 50 6.86 5.22 5.47
C ARG A 50 8.34 4.85 5.43
N ARG A 51 8.81 4.25 4.33
CA ARG A 51 10.22 3.85 4.16
C ARG A 51 11.14 5.03 3.93
N ASN A 52 10.74 5.97 3.07
CA ASN A 52 11.64 7.04 2.59
C ASN A 52 11.71 8.24 3.54
N TYR A 53 10.61 8.62 4.19
CA TYR A 53 10.55 9.83 5.02
C TYR A 53 10.58 9.54 6.52
N PHE A 54 9.98 8.41 6.94
CA PHE A 54 9.89 8.05 8.36
C PHE A 54 10.95 7.04 8.80
N GLY A 55 11.87 6.66 7.90
CA GLY A 55 13.00 5.77 8.23
C GLY A 55 12.59 4.35 8.63
N TYR A 56 11.38 3.91 8.29
CA TYR A 56 10.94 2.58 8.66
C TYR A 56 11.66 1.50 7.86
N VAL A 57 12.30 0.58 8.56
CA VAL A 57 12.96 -0.61 7.99
C VAL A 57 12.09 -1.84 8.23
N THR A 58 11.89 -2.65 7.19
CA THR A 58 11.17 -3.92 7.31
C THR A 58 12.01 -4.87 8.17
N PRO A 59 11.42 -5.53 9.19
CA PRO A 59 12.15 -6.52 9.96
C PRO A 59 12.60 -7.69 9.09
N GLU A 60 13.70 -8.34 9.46
CA GLU A 60 14.16 -9.55 8.80
C GLU A 60 13.12 -10.68 8.92
N PRO A 61 13.00 -11.54 7.89
CA PRO A 61 12.05 -12.65 7.93
C PRO A 61 12.45 -13.67 9.00
N ILE A 62 11.44 -14.16 9.73
CA ILE A 62 11.63 -15.21 10.73
C ILE A 62 12.01 -16.51 10.01
N PRO A 63 12.99 -17.29 10.51
CA PRO A 63 13.34 -18.57 9.90
C PRO A 63 12.18 -19.55 10.01
N MET A 64 11.73 -20.06 8.86
CA MET A 64 10.65 -21.07 8.77
C MET A 64 11.18 -22.51 8.91
N SER A 65 12.49 -22.68 8.93
CA SER A 65 13.18 -23.97 9.02
C SER A 65 14.47 -23.84 9.83
N TYR A 66 15.04 -24.98 10.23
CA TYR A 66 16.35 -24.98 10.89
C TYR A 66 17.39 -24.32 9.98
N PRO A 67 18.17 -23.33 10.47
CA PRO A 67 19.13 -22.61 9.64
C PRO A 67 20.33 -23.51 9.34
N LEU A 68 20.26 -24.25 8.22
CA LEU A 68 21.40 -25.03 7.75
C LEU A 68 22.48 -24.08 7.18
N PRO A 69 23.73 -24.19 7.65
CA PRO A 69 24.81 -23.39 7.09
C PRO A 69 25.11 -23.85 5.66
N GLN A 70 25.28 -22.90 4.73
CA GLN A 70 25.66 -23.17 3.34
C GLN A 70 27.16 -23.49 3.23
N ARG A 71 27.61 -24.55 3.90
CA ARG A 71 28.99 -25.01 3.86
C ARG A 71 29.05 -26.52 3.63
N LYS A 72 30.17 -26.99 3.09
CA LYS A 72 30.45 -28.43 3.02
C LYS A 72 30.56 -29.02 4.42
N ARG A 73 30.25 -30.31 4.55
CA ARG A 73 30.48 -31.06 5.79
C ARG A 73 31.96 -30.96 6.16
N ASN A 74 32.24 -30.66 7.43
CA ASN A 74 33.60 -30.66 7.95
C ASN A 74 33.93 -32.10 8.40
N PRO A 75 34.87 -32.81 7.75
CA PRO A 75 35.26 -34.16 8.17
C PRO A 75 36.21 -34.16 9.37
N ASP A 76 36.80 -33.02 9.74
CA ASP A 76 37.84 -32.93 10.77
C ASP A 76 37.28 -32.78 12.19
N LEU A 77 35.95 -32.86 12.36
CA LEU A 77 35.28 -32.80 13.66
C LEU A 77 35.54 -34.11 14.42
N LYS A 78 36.01 -34.00 15.66
CA LYS A 78 36.30 -35.15 16.55
C LYS A 78 35.52 -35.03 17.86
N GLY A 79 35.24 -36.17 18.50
CA GLY A 79 34.54 -36.26 19.77
C GLY A 79 33.11 -36.76 19.61
N TYR A 80 32.66 -37.59 20.56
CA TYR A 80 31.49 -38.49 20.44
C TYR A 80 31.69 -39.66 19.45
N ASP A 81 32.94 -39.98 19.12
CA ASP A 81 33.30 -41.26 18.53
C ASP A 81 33.12 -42.37 19.60
N ASP A 82 32.63 -43.56 19.21
CA ASP A 82 32.37 -44.69 20.14
C ASP A 82 33.57 -45.07 21.03
#